data_AF-A0AAE3VBA3-F1
#
_entry.id   AF-A0AAE3VBA3-F1
#
_cell.length_a   1.000
_cell.length_b   1.000
_cell.length_c   1.000
_cell.angle_alpha   90.00
_cell.angle_beta   90.00
_cell.angle_gamma   90.00
#
_symmetry.space_group_name_H-M   'P 1'
#
loop_
_entity.id
_entity.type
_entity.pdbx_description
1 polymer ?
#
loop_
_entity_poly.entity_id
_entity_poly.type
_entity_poly.pdbx_seq_one_letter_code
_entity_poly.pdbx_strand_id
1 'polypeptide(L)' 'MPRIGPAEDWSIRINGKVTEAMQRKALSKSELCEKLGLGKETLSRKGREKTLGTLDFLTIALIAEAAGYEIDFVRRTS' A
#
# COMPACT_ATOMS: atom_id res chain seq x y z
N MET A 1 20.80 -4.64 16.22
CA MET A 1 19.64 -4.68 15.29
C MET A 1 19.38 -3.27 14.79
N PRO A 2 19.29 -3.02 13.47
CA PRO A 2 19.00 -1.69 12.96
C PRO A 2 17.59 -1.26 13.44
N ARG A 3 17.47 -0.02 13.93
CA ARG A 3 16.18 0.55 14.32
C ARG A 3 15.46 0.97 13.03
N ILE A 4 14.37 0.29 12.71
CA ILE A 4 13.49 0.66 11.60
C ILE A 4 12.75 1.94 12.03
N GLY A 5 12.80 2.96 11.18
CA GLY A 5 12.11 4.22 11.45
C GLY A 5 10.59 4.08 11.24
N PRO A 6 9.75 4.93 11.86
CA PRO A 6 8.28 4.85 11.74
C PRO A 6 7.76 4.88 10.29
N ALA A 7 8.42 5.63 9.41
CA ALA A 7 8.08 5.69 7.99
C ALA A 7 8.44 4.40 7.22
N GLU A 8 9.53 3.74 7.60
CA GLU A 8 9.96 2.48 7.02
C GLU A 8 9.02 1.34 7.46
N ASP A 9 8.60 1.33 8.73
CA ASP A 9 7.55 0.43 9.24
C ASP A 9 6.23 0.59 8.47
N TRP A 10 5.84 1.83 8.16
CA TRP A 10 4.61 2.10 7.40
C TRP A 10 4.70 1.61 5.95
N SER A 11 5.82 1.85 5.26
CA SER A 11 6.05 1.33 3.91
C SER A 11 6.02 -0.20 3.86
N ILE A 12 6.57 -0.88 4.87
CA ILE A 12 6.52 -2.35 4.98
C ILE A 12 5.07 -2.84 5.10
N ARG A 13 4.26 -2.20 5.94
CA ARG A 13 2.84 -2.54 6.12
C ARG A 13 2.06 -2.39 4.81
N ILE A 14 2.24 -1.27 4.11
CA ILE A 14 1.58 -1.05 2.80
C ILE A 14 2.04 -2.09 1.79
N ASN A 15 3.34 -2.44 1.74
CA ASN A 15 3.82 -3.47 0.82
C ASN A 15 3.15 -4.83 1.10
N GLY A 16 2.93 -5.18 2.37
CA GLY A 16 2.15 -6.36 2.75
C GLY A 16 0.73 -6.31 2.16
N LYS A 17 0.04 -5.17 2.27
CA LYS A 17 -1.31 -5.00 1.69
C LYS A 17 -1.32 -5.03 0.16
N VAL A 18 -0.28 -4.54 -0.50
CA VAL A 18 -0.11 -4.70 -1.95
C VAL A 18 -0.02 -6.19 -2.33
N THR A 19 0.76 -6.99 -1.59
CA THR A 19 0.85 -8.44 -1.84
C THR A 19 -0.48 -9.15 -1.61
N GLU A 20 -1.19 -8.81 -0.52
CA GLU A 20 -2.52 -9.38 -0.24
C GLU A 20 -3.55 -9.01 -1.32
N ALA A 21 -3.54 -7.76 -1.81
CA ALA A 21 -4.39 -7.30 -2.90
C ALA A 21 -4.11 -8.07 -4.21
N MET A 22 -2.83 -8.26 -4.55
CA MET A 22 -2.43 -9.05 -5.72
C MET A 22 -2.95 -10.50 -5.64
N GLN A 23 -2.81 -11.13 -4.46
CA GLN A 23 -3.28 -12.50 -4.24
C GLN A 23 -4.80 -12.61 -4.31
N ARG A 24 -5.54 -11.74 -3.63
CA ARG A 24 -7.01 -11.78 -3.60
C ARG A 24 -7.64 -11.49 -4.95
N LYS A 25 -7.08 -10.56 -5.72
CA LYS A 25 -7.62 -10.17 -7.03
C LYS A 25 -7.05 -11.00 -8.19
N ALA A 26 -6.11 -11.91 -7.91
CA ALA A 26 -5.35 -12.66 -8.91
C ALA A 26 -4.72 -11.74 -9.98
N LEU A 27 -4.09 -10.64 -9.52
CA LEU A 27 -3.48 -9.63 -10.38
C LEU A 27 -1.96 -9.60 -10.18
N SER A 28 -1.23 -9.36 -11.26
CA SER A 28 0.16 -8.91 -11.19
C SER A 28 0.26 -7.52 -10.57
N LYS A 29 1.47 -7.15 -10.12
CA LYS A 29 1.73 -5.82 -9.57
C LYS A 29 1.47 -4.71 -10.59
N SER A 30 1.72 -4.97 -11.88
CA SER A 30 1.46 -4.02 -12.97
C SER A 30 -0.04 -3.80 -13.20
N GLU A 31 -0.83 -4.87 -13.23
CA GLU A 31 -2.29 -4.78 -13.38
C GLU A 31 -2.93 -4.08 -12.17
N LEU A 32 -2.39 -4.32 -10.97
CA LEU A 32 -2.81 -3.59 -9.78
C LEU A 32 -2.48 -2.09 -9.90
N CYS A 33 -1.29 -1.71 -10.38
CA CYS A 33 -0.98 -0.30 -10.67
C CYS A 33 -2.00 0.32 -11.63
N GLU A 34 -2.34 -0.36 -12.72
CA GLU A 34 -3.32 0.12 -13.70
C GLU A 34 -4.70 0.31 -13.08
N LYS A 35 -5.18 -0.65 -12.27
CA LYS A 35 -6.46 -0.51 -11.55
C LYS A 35 -6.47 0.65 -10.57
N LEU A 36 -5.33 0.96 -9.96
CA LEU A 36 -5.18 2.06 -9.02
C LEU A 36 -4.92 3.41 -9.73
N GLY A 37 -4.91 3.46 -11.06
CA GLY A 37 -4.60 4.68 -11.82
C GLY A 37 -3.14 5.13 -11.68
N LEU A 38 -2.24 4.24 -11.28
CA LEU A 38 -0.82 4.50 -11.12
C LEU A 38 -0.06 4.11 -12.40
N GLY A 39 1.10 4.71 -12.62
CA GLY A 39 2.01 4.21 -13.65
C GLY A 39 2.41 2.76 -13.36
N LYS A 40 2.51 1.90 -14.39
CA LYS A 40 2.69 0.44 -14.29
C LYS A 40 3.77 -0.02 -13.30
N GLU A 41 4.83 0.75 -13.16
CA GLU A 41 5.97 0.41 -12.29
C GLU A 41 5.96 1.10 -10.92
N THR A 42 4.95 1.91 -10.62
CA THR A 42 4.94 2.80 -9.44
C THR A 42 5.09 2.02 -8.13
N LEU A 43 4.30 0.96 -7.94
CA LEU A 43 4.37 0.11 -6.74
C LEU A 43 5.69 -0.67 -6.65
N SER A 44 6.28 -1.06 -7.78
CA SER A 44 7.59 -1.74 -7.81
C SER A 44 8.74 -0.78 -7.48
N ARG A 45 8.74 0.42 -8.07
CA ARG A 45 9.71 1.48 -7.81
C ARG A 45 9.65 1.92 -6.34
N LYS A 46 8.48 2.34 -5.86
CA LYS A 46 8.29 2.79 -4.47
C LYS A 46 8.56 1.67 -3.45
N GLY A 47 8.29 0.41 -3.80
CA GLY A 47 8.64 -0.73 -2.96
C GLY A 47 10.15 -0.89 -2.77
N ARG A 48 10.94 -0.79 -3.86
CA ARG A 48 12.42 -0.83 -3.80
C ARG A 48 13.01 0.35 -3.04
N GLU A 49 12.43 1.53 -3.22
CA GLU A 49 12.83 2.77 -2.54
C GLU A 49 12.38 2.83 -1.07
N LYS A 50 11.54 1.88 -0.62
CA LYS A 50 10.88 1.91 0.70
C LYS A 50 10.06 3.18 0.94
N THR A 51 9.48 3.74 -0.12
CA THR A 51 8.70 4.99 -0.10
C THR A 51 7.19 4.75 -0.30
N LEU A 52 6.69 3.53 -0.17
CA LEU A 52 5.25 3.24 -0.26
C LEU A 52 4.40 4.02 0.75
N GLY A 53 4.96 4.37 1.91
CA GLY A 53 4.33 5.24 2.90
C GLY A 53 4.04 6.67 2.43
N THR A 54 4.56 7.07 1.27
CA THR A 54 4.33 8.39 0.64
C THR A 54 3.23 8.37 -0.41
N LEU A 55 2.56 7.22 -0.63
CA LEU A 55 1.38 7.17 -1.45
C LEU A 55 0.28 8.06 -0.83
N ASP A 56 -0.52 8.68 -1.68
CA ASP A 56 -1.65 9.46 -1.22
C ASP A 56 -2.68 8.56 -0.51
N PHE A 57 -3.51 9.21 0.29
CA PHE A 57 -4.51 8.53 1.10
C PHE A 57 -5.46 7.65 0.28
N LEU A 58 -5.93 8.14 -0.88
CA LEU A 58 -6.88 7.42 -1.72
C LEU A 58 -6.25 6.15 -2.29
N THR A 59 -5.00 6.22 -2.76
CA THR A 59 -4.27 5.05 -3.23
C THR A 59 -4.11 3.99 -2.13
N ILE A 60 -3.76 4.39 -0.91
CA ILE A 60 -3.63 3.46 0.22
C ILE A 60 -4.99 2.83 0.54
N ALA A 61 -6.07 3.62 0.49
CA ALA A 61 -7.41 3.12 0.74
C ALA A 61 -7.85 2.07 -0.29
N LEU A 62 -7.62 2.33 -1.58
CA LEU A 62 -7.93 1.40 -2.65
C LEU A 62 -7.10 0.11 -2.57
N ILE A 63 -5.84 0.18 -2.13
CA ILE A 63 -5.01 -1.00 -1.87
C ILE A 63 -5.62 -1.83 -0.73
N ALA A 64 -6.04 -1.18 0.36
CA ALA A 64 -6.66 -1.85 1.51
C ALA A 64 -7.98 -2.53 1.10
N GLU A 65 -8.83 -1.85 0.34
CA GLU A 65 -10.07 -2.40 -0.22
C GLU A 65 -9.80 -3.59 -1.15
N ALA A 66 -8.81 -3.48 -2.05
CA ALA A 66 -8.42 -4.58 -2.92
C ALA A 66 -7.89 -5.80 -2.14
N ALA A 67 -7.22 -5.55 -1.02
CA ALA A 67 -6.80 -6.57 -0.05
C ALA A 67 -7.96 -7.07 0.85
N GLY A 68 -9.17 -6.51 0.69
CA GLY A 68 -10.38 -6.93 1.37
C GLY A 68 -10.49 -6.47 2.83
N TYR A 69 -9.97 -5.28 3.12
CA TYR A 69 -10.11 -4.60 4.40
C TYR A 69 -11.14 -3.49 4.30
N GLU A 70 -11.78 -3.21 5.43
CA GLU A 70 -12.58 -2.02 5.66
C GLU A 70 -11.72 -0.95 6.35
N ILE A 71 -12.02 0.33 6.11
CA ILE A 71 -11.29 1.47 6.66
C ILE A 71 -12.20 2.21 7.63
N ASP A 72 -11.86 2.13 8.90
CA ASP A 72 -12.57 2.85 9.96
C ASP A 72 -11.85 4.15 10.33
N PHE A 73 -12.59 5.25 10.33
CA PHE A 73 -12.10 6.54 10.81
C PHE A 73 -12.54 6.77 12.24
N VAL A 74 -11.60 6.66 13.18
CA VAL A 74 -11.85 6.95 14.59
C VAL A 74 -11.36 8.34 14.92
N ARG A 75 -12.27 9.25 15.26
CA ARG A 75 -11.91 10.54 15.83
C ARG A 75 -11.43 10.31 17.26
N ARG A 76 -10.15 10.58 17.54
CA ARG A 76 -9.68 10.67 18.93
C ARG A 76 -10.31 11.91 19.57
N THR A 77 -11.31 11.70 20.42
CA THR A 77 -11.73 12.70 21.40
C THR A 77 -10.67 12.70 22.50
N SER A 78 -9.81 13.72 22.46
CA SER A 78 -8.98 14.13 23.59
C SER A 78 -9.85 14.67 24.72
#